data_AF-A0A521NZ72-F1
#
_entry.id   AF-A0A521NZ72-F1
#
_cell.length_a   1.000
_cell.length_b   1.000
_cell.length_c   1.000
_cell.angle_alpha   90.00
_cell.angle_beta   90.00
_cell.angle_gamma   90.00
#
_symmetry.space_group_name_H-M   'P 1'
#
loop_
_entity.id
_entity.type
_entity.pdbx_description
1 polymer ?
#
loop_
_entity_poly.entity_id
_entity_poly.type
_entity_poly.pdbx_seq_one_letter_code
_entity_poly.pdbx_strand_id
1 'polypeptide(L)'
;MPATVAALALASLGGCSVFEPLMPAPPPPPAPAPPPIVSRDGLAPITEDQVERIREQIAAKPPTPAVGRVVRSASPTIESFLRTEGCITARNGAVLNPFAAPGRLFDAQGFQGGPMAQMQYHDKTACVTVKRIQNWKMVSPKLLRFEVVYVGDDGEERAVKHHELMRQPKGGWLFAK
;
A
#
# COMPACT_ATOMS: atom_id res chain seq x y z
N MET A 1 -6.02 24.96 -93.52
CA MET A 1 -6.60 23.60 -93.58
C MET A 1 -5.50 22.65 -94.03
N PRO A 2 -5.54 21.35 -93.70
CA PRO A 2 -5.75 20.68 -92.41
C PRO A 2 -4.55 19.75 -92.10
N ALA A 3 -4.64 19.03 -90.98
CA ALA A 3 -4.07 17.70 -90.71
C ALA A 3 -2.61 17.37 -91.11
N THR A 4 -1.85 16.78 -90.19
CA THR A 4 -1.59 15.33 -90.16
C THR A 4 -0.51 15.03 -89.12
N VAL A 5 -0.72 13.92 -88.44
CA VAL A 5 0.05 13.37 -87.30
C VAL A 5 1.47 12.98 -87.72
N ALA A 6 2.45 13.30 -86.88
CA ALA A 6 3.81 12.77 -86.95
C ALA A 6 4.27 12.28 -85.57
N ALA A 7 5.06 11.22 -85.59
CA ALA A 7 5.33 10.26 -84.53
C ALA A 7 6.51 10.61 -83.59
N LEU A 8 6.80 9.67 -82.67
CA LEU A 8 8.02 9.47 -81.85
C LEU A 8 8.03 10.27 -80.53
N ALA A 9 8.55 9.80 -79.39
CA ALA A 9 9.41 8.68 -79.04
C ALA A 9 9.22 8.29 -77.56
N LEU A 10 9.75 7.13 -77.19
CA LEU A 10 9.89 6.63 -75.82
C LEU A 10 10.70 7.58 -74.92
N ALA A 11 10.31 7.72 -73.65
CA ALA A 11 11.26 7.81 -72.53
C ALA A 11 10.57 7.52 -71.19
N SER A 12 11.35 6.87 -70.34
CA SER A 12 11.01 6.13 -69.13
C SER A 12 11.08 6.95 -67.83
N LEU A 13 10.31 6.46 -66.84
CA LEU A 13 10.57 6.41 -65.39
C LEU A 13 10.81 7.73 -64.63
N GLY A 14 9.83 8.08 -63.80
CA GLY A 14 9.95 9.00 -62.67
C GLY A 14 8.84 8.71 -61.67
N GLY A 15 8.98 7.61 -60.90
CA GLY A 15 8.04 7.25 -59.85
C GLY A 15 8.11 8.24 -58.69
N CYS A 16 7.00 8.91 -58.40
CA CYS A 16 6.82 9.73 -57.21
C CYS A 16 6.95 8.85 -55.97
N SER A 17 8.02 9.05 -55.19
CA SER A 17 8.17 8.45 -53.87
C SER A 17 7.31 9.23 -52.88
N VAL A 18 6.31 8.54 -52.30
CA VAL A 18 5.53 9.02 -51.17
C VAL A 18 6.44 8.98 -49.94
N PHE A 19 6.67 10.14 -49.32
CA PHE A 19 7.36 10.25 -48.04
C PHE A 19 6.38 9.84 -46.94
N GLU A 20 6.57 8.63 -46.40
CA GLU A 20 5.85 8.15 -45.21
C GLU A 20 6.66 8.57 -43.97
N PRO A 21 6.13 9.44 -43.08
CA PRO A 21 6.84 9.81 -41.88
C PRO A 21 6.89 8.60 -40.94
N LEU A 22 8.10 8.10 -40.69
CA LEU A 22 8.39 7.03 -39.74
C LEU A 22 7.95 7.48 -38.33
N MET A 23 6.73 7.13 -37.90
CA MET A 23 6.35 7.31 -36.51
C MET A 23 7.19 6.35 -35.64
N PRO A 24 7.79 6.83 -34.54
CA PRO A 24 8.51 5.97 -33.63
C PRO A 24 7.56 4.92 -33.03
N ALA A 25 7.99 3.66 -33.03
CA ALA A 25 7.24 2.57 -32.43
C ALA A 25 6.90 2.89 -30.96
N PRO A 26 5.68 2.55 -30.48
CA PRO A 26 5.34 2.71 -29.07
C PRO A 26 6.33 1.91 -28.21
N PRO A 27 6.75 2.46 -27.05
CA PRO A 27 7.65 1.74 -26.16
C PRO A 27 7.03 0.40 -25.74
N PRO A 28 7.84 -0.66 -25.60
CA PRO A 28 7.35 -1.95 -25.14
C PRO A 28 6.65 -1.79 -23.79
N PRO A 29 5.57 -2.54 -23.53
CA PRO A 29 4.90 -2.51 -22.24
C PRO A 29 5.92 -2.79 -21.13
N PRO A 30 5.82 -2.11 -19.98
CA PRO A 30 6.72 -2.36 -18.85
C PRO A 30 6.66 -3.84 -18.47
N ALA A 31 7.82 -4.44 -18.24
CA ALA A 31 7.92 -5.83 -17.83
C ALA A 31 7.07 -6.07 -16.56
N PRO A 32 6.43 -7.26 -16.42
CA PRO A 32 5.74 -7.62 -15.19
C PRO A 32 6.68 -7.44 -13.99
N ALA A 33 6.23 -6.76 -12.95
CA ALA A 33 7.03 -6.60 -11.73
C ALA A 33 7.43 -8.00 -11.19
N PRO A 34 8.68 -8.16 -10.70
CA PRO A 34 9.09 -9.42 -10.09
C PRO A 34 8.17 -9.77 -8.92
N PRO A 35 7.92 -11.07 -8.67
CA PRO A 35 7.02 -11.49 -7.61
C PRO A 35 7.50 -10.96 -6.24
N PRO A 36 6.59 -10.51 -5.37
CA PRO A 36 6.95 -10.00 -4.06
C PRO A 36 7.65 -11.08 -3.23
N ILE A 37 8.86 -10.77 -2.74
CA ILE A 37 9.62 -11.68 -1.89
C ILE A 37 9.02 -11.62 -0.48
N VAL A 38 8.29 -12.67 -0.09
CA VAL A 38 7.81 -12.84 1.29
C VAL A 38 9.01 -13.17 2.18
N SER A 39 9.18 -12.42 3.27
CA SER A 39 10.25 -12.65 4.24
C SER A 39 10.10 -14.02 4.91
N ARG A 40 11.19 -14.52 5.50
CA ARG A 40 11.18 -15.76 6.30
C ARG A 40 10.14 -15.73 7.43
N ASP A 41 9.81 -14.55 7.93
CA ASP A 41 8.83 -14.36 9.00
C ASP A 41 7.39 -14.31 8.50
N GLY A 42 7.18 -14.41 7.19
CA GLY A 42 5.85 -14.40 6.57
C GLY A 42 5.29 -12.99 6.38
N LEU A 43 6.17 -12.03 6.09
CA LEU A 43 5.80 -10.65 5.79
C LEU A 43 6.01 -10.33 4.31
N ALA A 44 5.01 -9.75 3.68
CA ALA A 44 5.16 -9.10 2.39
C ALA A 44 6.09 -7.87 2.50
N PRO A 45 6.80 -7.50 1.42
CA PRO A 45 7.61 -6.29 1.40
C PRO A 45 6.70 -5.06 1.36
N ILE A 46 6.89 -4.15 2.32
CA ILE A 46 6.20 -2.85 2.34
C ILE A 46 6.93 -1.83 1.46
N THR A 47 6.18 -0.96 0.77
CA THR A 47 6.76 0.12 -0.04
C THR A 47 6.96 1.40 0.78
N GLU A 48 7.84 2.30 0.34
CA GLU A 48 8.02 3.59 1.03
C GLU A 48 6.75 4.45 0.98
N ASP A 49 6.00 4.41 -0.13
CA ASP A 49 4.72 5.11 -0.24
C ASP A 49 3.69 4.65 0.80
N GLN A 50 3.66 3.34 1.10
CA GLN A 50 2.81 2.79 2.16
C GLN A 50 3.26 3.27 3.54
N VAL A 51 4.57 3.31 3.78
CA VAL A 51 5.14 3.82 5.04
C VAL A 51 4.81 5.30 5.21
N GLU A 52 4.98 6.11 4.17
CA GLU A 52 4.73 7.54 4.23
C GLU A 52 3.24 7.83 4.43
N ARG A 53 2.37 7.05 3.80
CA ARG A 53 0.93 7.10 4.07
C ARG A 53 0.61 6.83 5.54
N ILE A 54 1.25 5.85 6.16
CA ILE A 54 1.07 5.57 7.60
C ILE A 54 1.49 6.80 8.42
N ARG A 55 2.66 7.38 8.15
CA ARG A 55 3.16 8.58 8.85
C ARG A 55 2.22 9.77 8.71
N GLU A 56 1.74 10.05 7.50
CA GLU A 56 0.77 11.10 7.23
C GLU A 56 -0.52 10.90 8.03
N GLN A 57 -1.06 9.67 8.08
CA GLN A 57 -2.29 9.39 8.82
C GLN A 57 -2.09 9.49 10.35
N ILE A 58 -0.91 9.15 10.86
CA ILE A 58 -0.55 9.35 12.28
C ILE A 58 -0.42 10.85 12.61
N ALA A 59 0.17 11.64 11.69
CA ALA A 59 0.37 13.07 11.84
C ALA A 59 -0.90 13.91 11.61
N ALA A 60 -1.97 13.30 11.10
CA ALA A 60 -3.24 13.97 10.85
C ALA A 60 -3.80 14.64 12.11
N LYS A 61 -4.58 15.71 11.90
CA LYS A 61 -5.11 16.54 12.99
C LYS A 61 -5.93 15.69 13.98
N PRO A 62 -5.50 15.58 15.26
CA PRO A 62 -6.21 14.80 16.26
C PRO A 62 -7.48 15.53 16.74
N PRO A 63 -8.44 14.82 17.35
CA PRO A 63 -9.68 15.43 17.85
C PRO A 63 -9.45 16.51 18.92
N THR A 64 -8.41 16.36 19.73
CA THR A 64 -8.03 17.35 20.77
C THR A 64 -6.51 17.45 20.90
N PRO A 65 -5.97 18.56 21.43
CA PRO A 65 -4.53 18.70 21.70
C PRO A 65 -3.98 17.65 22.68
N ALA A 66 -4.81 17.20 23.64
CA ALA A 66 -4.43 16.18 24.60
C ALA A 66 -4.22 14.81 23.93
N VAL A 67 -5.15 14.41 23.06
CA VAL A 67 -4.99 13.21 22.21
C VAL A 67 -3.77 13.36 21.31
N GLY A 68 -3.54 14.54 20.73
CA GLY A 68 -2.37 14.79 19.90
C GLY A 68 -1.03 14.56 20.58
N ARG A 69 -0.90 14.93 21.86
CA ARG A 69 0.33 14.64 22.64
C ARG A 69 0.52 13.14 22.83
N VAL A 70 -0.56 12.42 23.12
CA VAL A 70 -0.54 10.96 23.30
C VAL A 70 -0.17 10.27 21.99
N VAL A 71 -0.83 10.61 20.88
CA VAL A 71 -0.55 10.04 19.56
C VAL A 71 0.91 10.25 19.19
N ARG A 72 1.44 11.48 19.30
CA ARG A 72 2.87 11.75 19.05
C ARG A 72 3.81 10.88 19.88
N SER A 73 3.48 10.67 21.16
CA SER A 73 4.30 9.80 22.04
C SER A 73 4.20 8.31 21.68
N ALA A 74 3.12 7.90 21.02
CA ALA A 74 2.88 6.52 20.58
C ALA A 74 3.29 6.27 19.12
N SER A 75 3.54 7.33 18.34
CA SER A 75 3.74 7.26 16.88
C SER A 75 4.77 6.22 16.44
N PRO A 76 5.97 6.10 17.05
CA PRO A 76 6.94 5.10 16.61
C PRO A 76 6.43 3.66 16.74
N THR A 77 5.67 3.37 17.81
CA THR A 77 5.08 2.05 18.03
C THR A 77 3.90 1.81 17.09
N ILE A 78 3.04 2.82 16.88
CA ILE A 78 1.93 2.71 15.94
C ILE A 78 2.46 2.47 14.52
N GLU A 79 3.43 3.26 14.06
CA GLU A 79 4.02 3.08 12.73
C GLU A 79 4.57 1.67 12.57
N SER A 80 5.43 1.22 13.49
CA SER A 80 6.06 -0.10 13.41
C SER A 80 5.02 -1.23 13.39
N PHE A 81 4.00 -1.15 14.26
CA PHE A 81 2.93 -2.14 14.30
C PHE A 81 2.13 -2.18 13.00
N LEU A 82 1.69 -1.03 12.48
CA LEU A 82 0.85 -0.99 11.26
C LEU A 82 1.63 -1.44 10.02
N ARG A 83 2.93 -1.13 9.95
CA ARG A 83 3.82 -1.64 8.90
C ARG A 83 3.90 -3.16 8.92
N THR A 84 3.98 -3.76 10.11
CA THR A 84 4.03 -5.21 10.26
C THR A 84 2.67 -5.85 10.01
N GLU A 85 1.61 -5.37 10.67
CA GLU A 85 0.26 -5.95 10.61
C GLU A 85 -0.33 -5.93 9.20
N GLY A 86 -0.14 -4.83 8.47
CA GLY A 86 -0.61 -4.70 7.08
C GLY A 86 0.04 -5.67 6.10
N CYS A 87 1.14 -6.32 6.49
CA CYS A 87 1.96 -7.15 5.63
C CYS A 87 2.02 -8.63 6.05
N ILE A 88 1.25 -9.08 7.03
CA ILE A 88 1.24 -10.48 7.48
C ILE A 88 0.57 -11.39 6.43
N THR A 89 1.36 -12.16 5.69
CA THR A 89 0.87 -13.08 4.65
C THR A 89 0.76 -14.53 5.15
N ALA A 90 1.65 -14.95 6.05
CA ALA A 90 1.70 -16.33 6.54
C ALA A 90 0.76 -16.64 7.71
N ARG A 91 -0.16 -15.73 8.05
CA ARG A 91 -1.03 -15.83 9.26
C ARG A 91 -0.23 -16.08 10.54
N ASN A 92 0.99 -15.53 10.60
CA ASN A 92 1.84 -15.55 11.77
C ASN A 92 1.72 -14.22 12.50
N GLY A 93 0.85 -14.13 13.50
CA GLY A 93 0.65 -12.94 14.31
C GLY A 93 1.78 -12.69 15.31
N ALA A 94 2.62 -13.69 15.62
CA ALA A 94 3.66 -13.56 16.63
C ALA A 94 4.74 -12.52 16.27
N VAL A 95 4.85 -12.14 14.99
CA VAL A 95 5.65 -11.00 14.53
C VAL A 95 5.22 -9.66 15.17
N LEU A 96 4.00 -9.58 15.71
CA LEU A 96 3.47 -8.41 16.40
C LEU A 96 3.75 -8.43 17.92
N ASN A 97 4.21 -9.55 18.48
CA ASN A 97 4.48 -9.68 19.92
C ASN A 97 5.49 -8.67 20.50
N PRO A 98 6.51 -8.18 19.76
CA PRO A 98 7.37 -7.10 20.24
C PRO A 98 6.62 -5.81 20.58
N PHE A 99 5.42 -5.60 20.03
CA PHE A 99 4.58 -4.43 20.26
C PHE A 99 3.46 -4.70 21.27
N ALA A 100 3.31 -5.95 21.74
CA ALA A 100 2.21 -6.35 22.62
C ALA A 100 2.41 -5.86 24.05
N ALA A 101 1.33 -5.39 24.67
CA ALA A 101 1.32 -5.05 26.10
C ALA A 101 1.55 -6.32 26.95
N PRO A 102 2.07 -6.19 28.19
CA PRO A 102 2.26 -7.34 29.07
C PRO A 102 0.97 -8.16 29.25
N GLY A 103 1.10 -9.48 29.15
CA GLY A 103 -0.03 -10.41 29.21
C GLY A 103 -0.85 -10.50 27.92
N ARG A 104 -0.40 -9.88 26.83
CA ARG A 104 -0.99 -10.02 25.48
C ARG A 104 -0.02 -10.73 24.56
N LEU A 105 -0.56 -11.60 23.73
CA LEU A 105 0.15 -12.31 22.67
C LEU A 105 -0.76 -12.39 21.44
N PHE A 106 -0.12 -12.40 20.28
CA PHE A 106 -0.74 -12.66 19.00
C PHE A 106 -0.35 -14.08 18.54
N ASP A 107 -1.31 -14.80 17.98
CA ASP A 107 -1.16 -16.22 17.63
C ASP A 107 -0.09 -16.43 16.55
N ALA A 108 0.82 -17.37 16.78
CA ALA A 108 1.87 -17.70 15.81
C ALA A 108 1.35 -18.53 14.62
N GLN A 109 0.23 -19.23 14.79
CA GLN A 109 -0.37 -20.09 13.77
C GLN A 109 -1.83 -19.72 13.57
N GLY A 110 -2.19 -19.38 12.34
CA GLY A 110 -3.59 -19.15 11.97
C GLY A 110 -4.14 -17.81 12.44
N PHE A 111 -3.29 -16.82 12.68
CA PHE A 111 -3.69 -15.46 13.06
C PHE A 111 -4.74 -14.89 12.08
N GLN A 112 -5.92 -14.56 12.63
CA GLN A 112 -7.03 -13.92 11.90
C GLN A 112 -7.17 -12.44 12.26
N GLY A 113 -6.32 -11.92 13.16
CA GLY A 113 -6.43 -10.55 13.65
C GLY A 113 -6.03 -9.50 12.61
N GLY A 114 -5.21 -9.84 11.62
CA GLY A 114 -4.73 -8.93 10.59
C GLY A 114 -5.79 -8.54 9.54
N PRO A 115 -5.60 -7.42 8.81
CA PRO A 115 -6.56 -6.87 7.85
C PRO A 115 -6.82 -7.78 6.64
N MET A 116 -5.78 -8.45 6.12
CA MET A 116 -5.90 -9.34 4.96
C MET A 116 -6.88 -10.49 5.16
N ALA A 117 -7.09 -10.95 6.41
CA ALA A 117 -7.98 -12.07 6.72
C ALA A 117 -9.46 -11.77 6.43
N GLN A 118 -9.83 -10.49 6.30
CA GLN A 118 -11.21 -10.06 5.99
C GLN A 118 -11.41 -9.70 4.51
N MET A 119 -10.37 -9.77 3.70
CA MET A 119 -10.39 -9.45 2.27
C MET A 119 -10.35 -10.77 1.50
N GLN A 120 -11.24 -10.99 0.54
CA GLN A 120 -11.33 -12.23 -0.22
C GLN A 120 -10.45 -12.21 -1.48
N TYR A 121 -10.39 -11.07 -2.16
CA TYR A 121 -9.81 -10.94 -3.51
C TYR A 121 -8.44 -10.25 -3.53
N HIS A 122 -8.07 -9.52 -2.48
CA HIS A 122 -6.75 -8.92 -2.35
C HIS A 122 -5.65 -9.98 -2.40
N ASP A 123 -4.58 -9.68 -3.15
CA ASP A 123 -3.37 -10.49 -3.25
C ASP A 123 -2.79 -10.79 -1.86
N LYS A 124 -2.81 -12.07 -1.46
CA LYS A 124 -2.32 -12.53 -0.16
C LYS A 124 -0.80 -12.54 -0.04
N THR A 125 -0.09 -12.13 -1.09
CA THR A 125 1.37 -11.96 -1.10
C THR A 125 1.80 -10.49 -1.00
N ALA A 126 0.84 -9.55 -1.06
CA ALA A 126 1.07 -8.12 -0.95
C ALA A 126 0.64 -7.57 0.42
N CYS A 127 1.12 -6.38 0.76
CA CYS A 127 0.65 -5.64 1.92
C CYS A 127 -0.65 -4.90 1.59
N VAL A 128 -1.59 -4.83 2.53
CA VAL A 128 -2.69 -3.87 2.43
C VAL A 128 -2.22 -2.46 2.77
N THR A 129 -2.92 -1.46 2.22
CA THR A 129 -2.57 -0.05 2.43
C THR A 129 -3.44 0.60 3.50
N VAL A 130 -2.83 1.35 4.42
CA VAL A 130 -3.57 2.18 5.39
C VAL A 130 -4.19 3.37 4.66
N LYS A 131 -5.52 3.40 4.55
CA LYS A 131 -6.27 4.52 3.95
C LYS A 131 -6.55 5.62 4.96
N ARG A 132 -6.80 5.26 6.22
CA ARG A 132 -7.16 6.23 7.27
C ARG A 132 -6.90 5.69 8.66
N ILE A 133 -6.47 6.56 9.57
CA ILE A 133 -6.53 6.31 11.02
C ILE A 133 -7.52 7.29 11.64
N GLN A 134 -8.49 6.77 12.38
CA GLN A 134 -9.65 7.54 12.82
C GLN A 134 -10.11 7.16 14.23
N ASN A 135 -11.14 7.87 14.72
CA ASN A 135 -11.82 7.57 15.98
C ASN A 135 -10.88 7.50 17.20
N TRP A 136 -9.85 8.37 17.21
CA TRP A 136 -8.94 8.52 18.34
C TRP A 136 -9.69 8.90 19.62
N LYS A 137 -9.53 8.08 20.67
CA LYS A 137 -10.20 8.27 21.95
C LYS A 137 -9.31 7.83 23.11
N MET A 138 -9.15 8.71 24.10
CA MET A 138 -8.67 8.29 25.41
C MET A 138 -9.81 7.63 26.17
N VAL A 139 -9.75 6.31 26.34
CA VAL A 139 -10.74 5.52 27.10
C VAL A 139 -10.48 5.67 28.61
N SER A 140 -9.21 5.76 28.98
CA SER A 140 -8.74 6.11 30.32
C SER A 140 -7.39 6.83 30.20
N PRO A 141 -6.83 7.41 31.27
CA PRO A 141 -5.50 8.03 31.23
C PRO A 141 -4.37 7.13 30.73
N LYS A 142 -4.56 5.80 30.74
CA LYS A 142 -3.57 4.80 30.30
C LYS A 142 -4.00 4.00 29.06
N LEU A 143 -5.15 4.30 28.46
CA LEU A 143 -5.71 3.51 27.36
C LEU A 143 -6.18 4.41 26.22
N LEU A 144 -5.47 4.34 25.09
CA LEU A 144 -5.82 4.99 23.83
C LEU A 144 -6.50 3.97 22.92
N ARG A 145 -7.60 4.35 22.28
CA ARG A 145 -8.28 3.54 21.25
C ARG A 145 -8.33 4.32 19.95
N PHE A 146 -8.21 3.62 18.83
CA PHE A 146 -8.43 4.16 17.49
C PHE A 146 -8.80 3.05 16.51
N GLU A 147 -9.15 3.44 15.29
CA GLU A 147 -9.44 2.55 14.19
C GLU A 147 -8.50 2.80 13.03
N VAL A 148 -8.13 1.73 12.35
CA VAL A 148 -7.36 1.79 11.11
C VAL A 148 -8.19 1.18 10.00
N VAL A 149 -8.33 1.94 8.92
CA VAL A 149 -8.98 1.51 7.70
C VAL A 149 -7.91 1.09 6.72
N TYR A 150 -7.94 -0.18 6.33
CA TYR A 150 -7.09 -0.75 5.32
C TYR A 150 -7.85 -0.94 4.02
N VAL A 151 -7.14 -0.85 2.90
CA VAL A 151 -7.66 -1.20 1.58
C VAL A 151 -6.70 -2.16 0.87
N GLY A 152 -7.26 -3.04 0.03
CA GLY A 152 -6.47 -3.81 -0.92
C GLY A 152 -5.84 -2.92 -2.00
N ASP A 153 -4.99 -3.50 -2.84
CA ASP A 153 -4.24 -2.77 -3.87
C ASP A 153 -5.15 -2.12 -4.93
N ASP A 154 -6.27 -2.74 -5.25
CA ASP A 154 -7.31 -2.22 -6.13
C ASP A 154 -8.21 -1.16 -5.46
N GLY A 155 -8.11 -1.02 -4.14
CA GLY A 155 -8.95 -0.13 -3.34
C GLY A 155 -10.41 -0.57 -3.17
N GLU A 156 -10.80 -1.71 -3.73
CA GLU A 156 -12.19 -2.21 -3.72
C GLU A 156 -12.52 -2.88 -2.39
N GLU A 157 -11.60 -3.69 -1.88
CA GLU A 157 -11.77 -4.35 -0.59
C GLU A 157 -11.27 -3.49 0.56
N ARG A 158 -12.00 -3.54 1.68
CA ARG A 158 -11.72 -2.75 2.87
C ARG A 158 -11.81 -3.62 4.13
N ALA A 159 -10.85 -3.45 5.02
CA ALA A 159 -10.92 -3.97 6.39
C ALA A 159 -10.82 -2.82 7.40
N VAL A 160 -11.52 -2.94 8.52
CA VAL A 160 -11.41 -2.00 9.65
C VAL A 160 -10.92 -2.74 10.86
N LYS A 161 -9.83 -2.25 11.46
CA LYS A 161 -9.26 -2.80 12.69
C LYS A 161 -9.39 -1.80 13.82
N HIS A 162 -9.75 -2.31 14.98
CA HIS A 162 -9.88 -1.53 16.20
C HIS A 162 -8.70 -1.86 17.10
N HIS A 163 -7.89 -0.85 17.39
CA HIS A 163 -6.69 -1.02 18.20
C HIS A 163 -6.84 -0.33 19.55
N GLU A 164 -6.17 -0.92 20.53
CA GLU A 164 -6.02 -0.32 21.84
C GLU A 164 -4.55 -0.29 22.23
N LEU A 165 -4.07 0.86 22.68
CA LEU A 165 -2.72 1.03 23.20
C LEU A 165 -2.77 1.32 24.69
N MET A 166 -2.01 0.54 25.44
CA MET A 166 -1.85 0.68 26.88
C MET A 166 -0.53 1.37 27.20
N ARG A 167 -0.60 2.43 28.01
CA ARG A 167 0.57 3.15 28.53
C ARG A 167 1.30 2.28 29.55
N GLN A 168 2.59 2.08 29.34
CA GLN A 168 3.41 1.25 30.22
C GLN A 168 3.92 2.04 31.45
N PRO A 169 4.21 1.37 32.58
CA PRO A 169 4.71 2.03 33.79
C PRO A 169 6.00 2.84 33.57
N LYS A 170 6.91 2.33 32.73
CA LYS A 170 8.20 2.96 32.41
C LYS A 170 8.09 4.02 31.29
N GLY A 171 6.88 4.34 30.84
CA GLY A 171 6.64 5.13 29.62
C GLY A 171 6.58 4.24 28.37
N GLY A 172 6.14 4.83 27.27
CA GLY A 172 5.82 4.10 26.03
C GLY A 172 4.40 3.54 26.01
N TRP A 173 4.01 3.08 24.82
CA TRP A 173 2.69 2.56 24.52
C TRP A 173 2.85 1.22 23.82
N LEU A 174 2.02 0.24 24.18
CA LEU A 174 2.04 -1.10 23.58
C LEU A 174 0.60 -1.53 23.28
N PHE A 175 0.42 -2.35 22.25
CA PHE A 175 -0.88 -2.82 21.79
C PHE A 175 -1.49 -3.83 22.77
N ALA A 176 -2.68 -3.52 23.26
CA ALA A 176 -3.52 -4.40 24.06
C ALA A 176 -4.56 -5.15 23.20
N LYS A 177 -4.82 -4.65 21.99
CA LYS A 177 -5.71 -5.19 20.97
C LYS A 177 -5.31 -4.67 19.60
#